data_AF-A0A4Q5YSP7-F1
#
_entry.id   AF-A0A4Q5YSP7-F1
#
_cell.length_a   1.000
_cell.length_b   1.000
_cell.length_c   1.000
_cell.angle_alpha   90.00
_cell.angle_beta   90.00
_cell.angle_gamma   90.00
#
_symmetry.space_group_name_H-M   'P 1'
#
loop_
_entity.id
_entity.type
_entity.pdbx_description
1 polymer ?
#
loop_
_entity_poly.entity_id
_entity_poly.type
_entity_poly.pdbx_seq_one_letter_code
_entity_poly.pdbx_strand_id
1 'polypeptide(L)'
;MAKVAINLSTGTFQKEEIIVGIDLGTTNSLVAYIHPETKNTMAINDMGLGTIVPSVVHFPEAGEPIIGTEAKQYLTTDPARTIYSVKRLLGKSYNDIASHTGYFGYTIIDDNSEGMVKIRVQDKFYSPIELSAQILSELRKRAEHALKTPVNRAVITVPAYFNDSQRQATRDAGKLAGLEVLRIVNEPTAAAL
;
A
#
# COMPACT_ATOMS: atom_id res chain seq x y z
N MET A 1 24.47 -28.55 -0.21
CA MET A 1 23.37 -29.12 -1.02
C MET A 1 22.14 -28.24 -0.84
N ALA A 2 21.60 -27.67 -1.91
CA ALA A 2 20.35 -26.91 -1.83
C ALA A 2 19.21 -27.89 -1.50
N LYS A 3 18.42 -27.59 -0.45
CA LYS A 3 17.23 -28.37 -0.11
C LYS A 3 16.09 -27.83 -0.97
N VAL A 4 15.60 -28.62 -1.92
CA VAL A 4 14.43 -28.24 -2.71
C VAL A 4 13.19 -28.82 -2.02
N ALA A 5 12.27 -27.94 -1.63
CA ALA A 5 11.00 -28.36 -1.06
C ALA A 5 10.11 -28.92 -2.19
N ILE A 6 9.42 -30.04 -1.91
CA ILE A 6 8.50 -30.69 -2.85
C ILE A 6 7.10 -30.59 -2.26
N ASN A 7 6.15 -30.12 -3.06
CA ASN A 7 4.76 -30.20 -2.68
C ASN A 7 4.29 -31.66 -2.80
N LEU A 8 4.03 -32.31 -1.67
CA LEU A 8 3.70 -33.73 -1.60
C LEU A 8 2.34 -34.09 -2.22
N SER A 9 1.41 -33.12 -2.37
CA SER A 9 0.11 -33.38 -2.99
C SER A 9 0.15 -33.27 -4.52
N THR A 10 1.06 -32.47 -5.06
CA THR A 10 1.17 -32.25 -6.52
C THR A 10 2.41 -32.87 -7.15
N GLY A 11 3.39 -33.31 -6.35
CA GLY A 11 4.68 -33.84 -6.83
C GLY A 11 5.56 -32.78 -7.51
N THR A 12 5.22 -31.49 -7.39
CA THR A 12 5.95 -30.39 -8.03
C THR A 12 6.95 -29.75 -7.08
N PHE A 13 8.01 -29.17 -7.63
CA PHE A 13 8.92 -28.32 -6.88
C PHE A 13 8.15 -27.14 -6.27
N GLN A 14 8.33 -26.92 -4.97
CA GLN A 14 7.82 -25.74 -4.29
C GLN A 14 8.78 -24.59 -4.61
N LYS A 15 8.34 -23.68 -5.49
CA LYS A 15 9.07 -22.46 -5.79
C LYS A 15 9.20 -21.65 -4.49
N GLU A 16 10.41 -21.19 -4.15
CA GLU A 16 10.59 -20.31 -2.99
C GLU A 16 9.67 -19.10 -3.15
N GLU A 17 8.82 -18.87 -2.15
CA GLU A 17 7.93 -17.72 -2.13
C GLU A 17 8.77 -16.45 -1.99
N ILE A 18 8.65 -15.54 -2.95
CA ILE A 18 9.31 -14.23 -2.85
C ILE A 18 8.55 -13.40 -1.82
N ILE A 19 9.27 -13.00 -0.77
CA ILE A 19 8.80 -12.02 0.20
C ILE A 19 9.27 -10.64 -0.27
N VAL A 20 8.34 -9.69 -0.33
CA VAL A 20 8.65 -8.31 -0.69
C VAL A 20 8.69 -7.40 0.54
N GLY A 21 9.57 -6.39 0.50
CA GLY A 21 9.53 -5.24 1.39
C GLY A 21 8.76 -4.10 0.72
N ILE A 22 7.77 -3.53 1.40
CA ILE A 22 6.98 -2.41 0.90
C ILE A 22 7.20 -1.21 1.81
N ASP A 23 7.72 -0.14 1.23
CA ASP A 23 7.64 1.17 1.84
C ASP A 23 6.31 1.82 1.44
N LEU A 24 5.32 1.80 2.33
CA LEU A 24 4.03 2.44 2.10
C LEU A 24 4.12 3.89 2.56
N GLY A 25 4.75 4.81 1.84
CA GLY A 25 4.85 6.19 2.30
C GLY A 25 3.57 7.02 2.17
N THR A 26 3.60 8.24 2.71
CA THR A 26 2.46 9.19 2.64
C THR A 26 2.27 9.77 1.24
N THR A 27 3.37 10.05 0.56
CA THR A 27 3.39 10.70 -0.77
C THR A 27 3.75 9.71 -1.86
N ASN A 28 4.69 8.83 -1.56
CA ASN A 28 5.28 7.89 -2.48
C ASN A 28 5.42 6.55 -1.77
N SER A 29 5.36 5.48 -2.54
CA SER A 29 5.57 4.12 -2.08
C SER A 29 6.54 3.40 -3.00
N LEU A 30 7.14 2.34 -2.50
CA LEU A 30 8.11 1.52 -3.21
C LEU A 30 7.95 0.07 -2.79
N VAL A 31 8.23 -0.86 -3.70
CA VAL A 31 8.32 -2.28 -3.40
C VAL A 31 9.70 -2.79 -3.82
N ALA A 32 10.33 -3.58 -2.94
CA ALA A 32 11.64 -4.16 -3.12
C ALA A 32 11.65 -5.64 -2.72
N TYR A 33 12.65 -6.37 -3.19
CA TYR A 33 12.87 -7.77 -2.86
C TYR A 33 14.37 -8.08 -2.79
N ILE A 34 14.72 -9.21 -2.18
CA ILE A 34 16.09 -9.73 -2.21
C ILE A 34 16.17 -10.74 -3.34
N HIS A 35 17.04 -10.51 -4.32
CA HIS A 35 17.21 -11.43 -5.44
C HIS A 35 17.69 -12.79 -4.94
N PRO A 36 17.01 -13.90 -5.30
CA PRO A 36 17.24 -15.21 -4.68
C PRO A 36 18.68 -15.72 -4.89
N GLU A 37 19.28 -15.43 -6.04
CA GLU A 37 20.64 -15.87 -6.38
C GLU A 37 21.72 -14.90 -5.89
N THR A 38 21.69 -13.64 -6.32
CA THR A 38 22.73 -12.65 -6.01
C THR A 38 22.69 -12.12 -4.57
N LYS A 39 21.57 -12.31 -3.86
CA LYS A 39 21.29 -11.73 -2.53
C LYS A 39 21.29 -10.20 -2.48
N ASN A 40 21.30 -9.54 -3.63
CA ASN A 40 21.19 -8.09 -3.71
C ASN A 40 19.75 -7.63 -3.45
N THR A 41 19.61 -6.52 -2.72
CA THR A 41 18.34 -5.80 -2.60
C THR A 41 18.03 -5.08 -3.90
N MET A 42 16.83 -5.30 -4.44
CA MET A 42 16.38 -4.72 -5.70
C MET A 42 15.03 -4.06 -5.51
N ALA A 43 14.93 -2.78 -5.84
CA ALA A 43 13.64 -2.11 -5.99
C ALA A 43 12.98 -2.54 -7.31
N ILE A 44 11.68 -2.81 -7.28
CA ILE A 44 10.92 -3.17 -8.47
C ILE A 44 10.80 -1.95 -9.37
N ASN A 45 11.33 -2.07 -10.59
CA ASN A 45 11.06 -1.14 -11.68
C ASN A 45 10.22 -1.88 -12.71
N ASP A 46 8.93 -1.59 -12.73
CA ASP A 46 8.00 -2.22 -13.66
C ASP A 46 8.16 -1.61 -15.07
N MET A 47 9.06 -2.20 -15.87
CA MET A 47 9.23 -1.89 -17.29
C MET A 47 9.43 -0.40 -17.61
N GLY A 48 10.11 0.35 -16.75
CA GLY A 48 10.43 1.77 -16.98
C GLY A 48 9.44 2.77 -16.39
N LEU A 49 8.41 2.32 -15.67
CA LEU A 49 7.52 3.20 -14.88
C LEU A 49 8.23 3.84 -13.67
N GLY A 50 9.47 3.44 -13.40
CA GLY A 50 10.24 3.88 -12.25
C GLY A 50 9.99 3.02 -11.01
N THR A 51 10.85 3.17 -10.02
CA THR A 51 10.77 2.43 -8.74
C THR A 51 9.83 3.08 -7.73
N ILE A 52 9.51 4.35 -7.93
CA ILE A 52 8.67 5.15 -7.04
C ILE A 52 7.25 5.21 -7.59
N VAL A 53 6.29 4.83 -6.76
CA VAL A 53 4.86 4.87 -7.09
C VAL A 53 4.19 5.93 -6.22
N PRO A 54 3.61 7.00 -6.79
CA PRO A 54 2.85 7.97 -6.01
C PRO A 54 1.72 7.29 -5.20
N SER A 55 1.57 7.65 -3.93
CA SER A 55 0.53 7.13 -3.04
C SER A 55 -0.79 7.88 -3.28
N VAL A 56 -1.30 7.78 -4.51
CA VAL A 56 -2.45 8.53 -5.01
C VAL A 56 -3.42 7.57 -5.67
N VAL A 57 -4.71 7.74 -5.39
CA VAL A 57 -5.82 6.99 -5.99
C VAL A 57 -6.77 7.97 -6.64
N HIS A 58 -7.10 7.78 -7.92
CA HIS A 58 -8.09 8.58 -8.62
C HIS A 58 -9.26 7.72 -9.05
N PHE A 59 -10.48 8.24 -8.84
CA PHE A 59 -11.73 7.58 -9.19
C PHE A 59 -12.34 8.23 -10.43
N PRO A 60 -12.23 7.59 -11.62
CA PRO A 60 -12.84 8.11 -12.84
C PRO A 60 -14.38 8.10 -12.75
N GLU A 61 -15.06 8.77 -13.69
CA GLU A 61 -16.54 8.71 -13.77
C GLU A 61 -17.06 7.29 -13.99
N ALA A 62 -16.34 6.51 -14.77
CA ALA A 62 -16.64 5.12 -15.06
C ALA A 62 -15.35 4.30 -15.10
N GLY A 63 -15.45 3.04 -14.67
CA GLY A 63 -14.33 2.11 -14.64
C GLY A 63 -13.73 1.94 -13.23
N GLU A 64 -12.59 1.26 -13.20
CA GLU A 64 -11.86 0.97 -11.97
C GLU A 64 -11.02 2.17 -11.52
N PRO A 65 -10.73 2.30 -10.21
CA PRO A 65 -9.79 3.29 -9.73
C PRO A 65 -8.42 3.14 -10.41
N ILE A 66 -7.79 4.28 -10.72
CA ILE A 66 -6.40 4.32 -11.19
C ILE A 66 -5.49 4.73 -10.02
N ILE A 67 -4.28 4.18 -9.97
CA ILE A 67 -3.36 4.34 -8.84
C ILE A 67 -2.00 4.81 -9.36
N GLY A 68 -1.29 5.63 -8.56
CA GLY A 68 0.10 5.96 -8.85
C GLY A 68 0.27 7.14 -9.79
N THR A 69 1.19 7.00 -10.74
CA THR A 69 1.60 8.09 -11.64
C THR A 69 0.45 8.60 -12.50
N GLU A 70 -0.42 7.70 -12.97
CA GLU A 70 -1.61 8.07 -13.74
C GLU A 70 -2.61 8.84 -12.88
N ALA A 71 -2.89 8.35 -11.67
CA ALA A 71 -3.77 9.02 -10.71
C ALA A 71 -3.26 10.43 -10.32
N LYS A 72 -1.95 10.59 -10.17
CA LYS A 72 -1.32 11.87 -9.80
C LYS A 72 -1.65 13.01 -10.78
N GLN A 73 -1.91 12.71 -12.05
CA GLN A 73 -2.21 13.73 -13.07
C GLN A 73 -3.53 14.48 -12.78
N TYR A 74 -4.43 13.88 -11.99
CA TYR A 74 -5.75 14.42 -11.69
C TYR A 74 -5.81 15.26 -10.41
N LEU A 75 -4.69 15.44 -9.70
CA LEU A 75 -4.63 16.22 -8.45
C LEU A 75 -5.10 17.67 -8.63
N THR A 76 -4.91 18.25 -9.82
CA THR A 76 -5.28 19.65 -10.11
C THR A 76 -6.57 19.77 -10.89
N THR A 77 -6.85 18.83 -11.79
CA THR A 77 -8.03 18.87 -12.67
C THR A 77 -9.27 18.26 -12.02
N ASP A 78 -9.09 17.34 -11.09
CA ASP A 78 -10.18 16.64 -10.39
C ASP A 78 -9.80 16.28 -8.94
N PRO A 79 -9.55 17.28 -8.09
CA PRO A 79 -9.10 17.07 -6.72
C PRO A 79 -10.13 16.35 -5.84
N ALA A 80 -11.43 16.54 -6.11
CA ALA A 80 -12.50 15.94 -5.32
C ALA A 80 -12.57 14.41 -5.43
N ARG A 81 -12.05 13.85 -6.53
CA ARG A 81 -11.99 12.40 -6.79
C ARG A 81 -10.58 11.83 -6.77
N THR A 82 -9.60 12.62 -6.39
CA THR A 82 -8.18 12.22 -6.35
C THR A 82 -7.67 12.27 -4.93
N ILE A 83 -7.46 11.08 -4.35
CA ILE A 83 -7.14 10.90 -2.93
C ILE A 83 -5.64 10.70 -2.78
N TYR A 84 -5.03 11.49 -1.90
CA TYR A 84 -3.59 11.49 -1.60
C TYR A 84 -3.38 11.60 -0.08
N SER A 85 -2.16 11.36 0.41
CA SER A 85 -1.85 11.47 1.85
C SER A 85 -2.72 10.61 2.77
N VAL A 86 -3.30 9.52 2.25
CA VAL A 86 -4.17 8.58 2.99
C VAL A 86 -3.48 8.05 4.25
N LYS A 87 -2.16 7.85 4.23
CA LYS A 87 -1.38 7.40 5.39
C LYS A 87 -1.53 8.30 6.61
N ARG A 88 -1.81 9.60 6.44
CA ARG A 88 -2.08 10.53 7.54
C ARG A 88 -3.40 10.25 8.26
N LEU A 89 -4.31 9.55 7.61
CA LEU A 89 -5.66 9.23 8.07
C LEU A 89 -5.77 7.82 8.68
N LEU A 90 -4.79 6.94 8.44
CA LEU A 90 -4.81 5.57 8.95
C LEU A 90 -4.88 5.56 10.47
N GLY A 91 -5.88 4.83 11.00
CA GLY A 91 -6.13 4.65 12.42
C GLY A 91 -6.53 5.92 13.17
N LYS A 92 -6.99 6.97 12.46
CA LYS A 92 -7.44 8.24 13.06
C LYS A 92 -8.95 8.40 13.02
N SER A 93 -9.49 9.01 14.06
CA SER A 93 -10.85 9.54 14.13
C SER A 93 -10.96 10.91 13.46
N TYR A 94 -12.18 11.42 13.26
CA TYR A 94 -12.38 12.75 12.70
C TYR A 94 -11.83 13.85 13.63
N ASN A 95 -12.02 13.67 14.94
CA ASN A 95 -11.49 14.58 15.97
C ASN A 95 -9.97 14.72 15.92
N ASP A 96 -9.24 13.64 15.59
CA ASP A 96 -7.77 13.66 15.47
C ASP A 96 -7.25 14.53 14.32
N ILE A 97 -8.11 14.87 13.35
CA ILE A 97 -7.73 15.61 12.14
C ILE A 97 -8.55 16.87 11.92
N ALA A 98 -9.47 17.22 12.82
CA ALA A 98 -10.40 18.35 12.66
C ALA A 98 -9.69 19.67 12.34
N SER A 99 -8.50 19.90 12.92
CA SER A 99 -7.67 21.09 12.68
C SER A 99 -6.95 21.10 11.31
N HIS A 100 -7.03 20.02 10.54
CA HIS A 100 -6.28 19.81 9.29
C HIS A 100 -7.19 19.44 8.10
N THR A 101 -8.52 19.48 8.25
CA THR A 101 -9.45 19.06 7.18
C THR A 101 -9.35 19.94 5.93
N GLY A 102 -9.09 21.25 6.09
CA GLY A 102 -8.87 22.19 4.98
C GLY A 102 -7.60 21.95 4.15
N TYR A 103 -6.75 20.99 4.54
CA TYR A 103 -5.56 20.59 3.79
C TYR A 103 -5.88 19.68 2.58
N PHE A 104 -7.04 19.02 2.60
CA PHE A 104 -7.38 18.01 1.60
C PHE A 104 -8.29 18.58 0.51
N GLY A 105 -8.00 18.23 -0.75
CA GLY A 105 -8.85 18.56 -1.90
C GLY A 105 -10.12 17.70 -2.03
N TYR A 106 -10.33 16.77 -1.11
CA TYR A 106 -11.43 15.79 -1.10
C TYR A 106 -12.19 15.82 0.23
N THR A 107 -13.41 15.28 0.23
CA THR A 107 -14.27 15.32 1.42
C THR A 107 -13.94 14.19 2.41
N ILE A 108 -13.61 14.57 3.64
CA ILE A 108 -13.57 13.67 4.80
C ILE A 108 -14.86 13.86 5.59
N ILE A 109 -15.51 12.76 5.94
CA ILE A 109 -16.80 12.76 6.63
C ILE A 109 -16.58 12.49 8.11
N ASP A 110 -17.21 13.34 8.92
CA ASP A 110 -17.50 13.06 10.31
C ASP A 110 -18.85 12.34 10.37
N ASP A 111 -18.86 11.09 10.80
CA ASP A 111 -20.10 10.36 11.07
C ASP A 111 -20.53 10.46 12.54
N ASN A 112 -19.98 11.43 13.28
CA ASN A 112 -20.17 11.63 14.72
C ASN A 112 -19.88 10.37 15.54
N SER A 113 -18.97 9.53 15.05
CA SER A 113 -18.49 8.35 15.76
C SER A 113 -17.04 8.53 16.21
N GLU A 114 -16.67 7.83 17.27
CA GLU A 114 -15.26 7.63 17.67
C GLU A 114 -14.51 6.67 16.71
N GLY A 115 -15.16 6.29 15.60
CA GLY A 115 -14.62 5.38 14.59
C GLY A 115 -13.59 6.06 13.69
N MET A 116 -12.97 5.24 12.83
CA MET A 116 -12.06 5.74 11.81
C MET A 116 -12.78 6.65 10.82
N VAL A 117 -12.09 7.71 10.40
CA VAL A 117 -12.58 8.63 9.37
C VAL A 117 -12.98 7.91 8.09
N LYS A 118 -13.94 8.49 7.37
CA LYS A 118 -14.35 8.05 6.04
C LYS A 118 -14.09 9.14 5.03
N ILE A 119 -13.66 8.75 3.83
CA ILE A 119 -13.47 9.63 2.69
C ILE A 119 -14.66 9.43 1.76
N ARG A 120 -15.37 10.50 1.43
CA ARG A 120 -16.46 10.45 0.43
C ARG A 120 -15.91 10.74 -0.94
N VAL A 121 -16.17 9.84 -1.88
CA VAL A 121 -15.91 10.03 -3.30
C VAL A 121 -17.21 9.75 -4.05
N GLN A 122 -17.78 10.79 -4.67
CA GLN A 122 -19.13 10.74 -5.22
C GLN A 122 -20.13 10.25 -4.15
N ASP A 123 -20.90 9.20 -4.44
CA ASP A 123 -21.90 8.61 -3.55
C ASP A 123 -21.35 7.45 -2.71
N LYS A 124 -20.04 7.20 -2.76
CA LYS A 124 -19.37 6.10 -2.05
C LYS A 124 -18.50 6.62 -0.91
N PHE A 125 -18.35 5.78 0.11
CA PHE A 125 -17.50 6.05 1.26
C PHE A 125 -16.39 5.01 1.31
N TYR A 126 -15.16 5.48 1.53
CA TYR A 126 -13.97 4.65 1.63
C TYR A 126 -13.27 4.93 2.95
N SER A 127 -12.80 3.86 3.59
CA SER A 127 -11.90 3.95 4.73
C SER A 127 -10.45 4.18 4.29
N PRO A 128 -9.60 4.75 5.17
CA PRO A 128 -8.16 4.82 4.94
C PRO A 128 -7.52 3.44 4.70
N ILE A 129 -8.09 2.38 5.28
CA ILE A 129 -7.64 1.00 5.11
C ILE A 129 -7.89 0.55 3.66
N GLU A 130 -9.09 0.74 3.13
CA GLU A 130 -9.45 0.37 1.74
C GLU A 130 -8.59 1.12 0.72
N LEU A 131 -8.40 2.43 0.91
CA LEU A 131 -7.58 3.24 0.02
C LEU A 131 -6.10 2.84 0.06
N SER A 132 -5.57 2.56 1.26
CA SER A 132 -4.21 2.05 1.41
C SER A 132 -4.06 0.65 0.78
N ALA A 133 -5.09 -0.19 0.87
CA ALA A 133 -5.11 -1.50 0.24
C ALA A 133 -5.08 -1.40 -1.30
N GLN A 134 -5.71 -0.40 -1.91
CA GLN A 134 -5.60 -0.17 -3.36
C GLN A 134 -4.15 0.17 -3.76
N ILE A 135 -3.45 1.00 -2.98
CA ILE A 135 -2.03 1.32 -3.21
C ILE A 135 -1.16 0.07 -3.05
N LEU A 136 -1.37 -0.71 -1.99
CA LEU A 136 -0.63 -1.96 -1.76
C LEU A 136 -0.91 -3.00 -2.85
N SER A 137 -2.14 -3.09 -3.35
CA SER A 137 -2.53 -3.98 -4.44
C SER A 137 -1.83 -3.60 -5.75
N GLU A 138 -1.71 -2.31 -6.05
CA GLU A 138 -0.94 -1.82 -7.19
C GLU A 138 0.55 -2.17 -7.07
N LEU A 139 1.16 -1.96 -5.90
CA LEU A 139 2.55 -2.35 -5.64
C LEU A 139 2.77 -3.86 -5.80
N ARG A 140 1.84 -4.68 -5.29
CA ARG A 140 1.85 -6.13 -5.48
C ARG A 140 1.79 -6.49 -6.96
N LYS A 141 0.83 -5.96 -7.72
CA LYS A 141 0.67 -6.24 -9.16
C LYS A 141 1.93 -5.89 -9.95
N ARG A 142 2.57 -4.76 -9.66
CA ARG A 142 3.86 -4.38 -10.27
C ARG A 142 4.97 -5.37 -9.95
N ALA A 143 5.07 -5.80 -8.69
CA ALA A 143 6.04 -6.82 -8.29
C ALA A 143 5.77 -8.15 -9.00
N GLU A 144 4.51 -8.60 -9.08
CA GLU A 144 4.12 -9.82 -9.79
C GLU A 144 4.45 -9.74 -11.28
N HIS A 145 4.18 -8.59 -11.90
CA HIS A 145 4.48 -8.36 -13.30
C HIS A 145 5.98 -8.34 -13.58
N ALA A 146 6.79 -7.70 -12.74
CA ALA A 146 8.24 -7.64 -12.89
C ALA A 146 8.92 -9.00 -12.61
N LEU A 147 8.44 -9.74 -11.61
CA LEU A 147 9.03 -11.01 -11.17
C LEU A 147 8.44 -12.24 -11.89
N LYS A 148 7.37 -12.06 -12.68
CA LYS A 148 6.62 -13.11 -13.37
C LYS A 148 6.22 -14.26 -12.42
N THR A 149 5.83 -13.92 -11.20
CA THR A 149 5.46 -14.87 -10.16
C THR A 149 4.49 -14.22 -9.16
N PRO A 150 3.58 -14.97 -8.53
CA PRO A 150 2.70 -14.44 -7.50
C PRO A 150 3.47 -13.86 -6.31
N VAL A 151 2.96 -12.78 -5.72
CA VAL A 151 3.55 -12.12 -4.54
C VAL A 151 2.49 -12.05 -3.45
N ASN A 152 2.58 -12.98 -2.49
CA ASN A 152 1.54 -13.17 -1.48
C ASN A 152 1.96 -12.70 -0.08
N ARG A 153 3.23 -12.37 0.15
CA ARG A 153 3.79 -12.14 1.49
C ARG A 153 4.64 -10.88 1.50
N ALA A 154 4.45 -10.05 2.51
CA ALA A 154 5.12 -8.76 2.59
C ALA A 154 5.58 -8.39 4.01
N VAL A 155 6.64 -7.59 4.05
CA VAL A 155 7.01 -6.76 5.20
C VAL A 155 6.67 -5.31 4.84
N ILE A 156 5.92 -4.60 5.68
CA ILE A 156 5.43 -3.24 5.38
C ILE A 156 5.97 -2.24 6.40
N THR A 157 6.41 -1.07 5.93
CA THR A 157 6.92 0.01 6.79
C THR A 157 5.81 0.87 7.40
N VAL A 158 6.05 1.36 8.62
CA VAL A 158 5.23 2.39 9.28
C VAL A 158 6.11 3.41 10.01
N PRO A 159 5.63 4.63 10.27
CA PRO A 159 6.36 5.59 11.08
C PRO A 159 6.62 5.04 12.48
N ALA A 160 7.78 5.35 13.06
CA ALA A 160 8.15 4.83 14.38
C ALA A 160 7.13 5.23 15.48
N TYR A 161 6.50 6.41 15.34
CA TYR A 161 5.52 6.94 16.27
C TYR A 161 4.09 6.40 16.06
N PHE A 162 3.85 5.50 15.10
CA PHE A 162 2.53 4.86 14.94
C PHE A 162 2.18 4.04 16.19
N ASN A 163 0.99 4.27 16.72
CA ASN A 163 0.41 3.49 17.81
C ASN A 163 -0.12 2.12 17.30
N ASP A 164 -0.60 1.28 18.22
CA ASP A 164 -1.05 -0.08 17.91
C ASP A 164 -2.23 -0.11 16.92
N SER A 165 -3.18 0.82 17.05
CA SER A 165 -4.33 0.93 16.13
C SER A 165 -3.86 1.23 14.70
N GLN A 166 -2.94 2.18 14.53
CA GLN A 166 -2.42 2.55 13.21
C GLN A 166 -1.56 1.43 12.58
N ARG A 167 -0.80 0.70 13.41
CA ARG A 167 -0.07 -0.50 12.99
C ARG A 167 -1.02 -1.60 12.54
N GLN A 168 -2.11 -1.83 13.28
CA GLN A 168 -3.12 -2.81 12.91
C GLN A 168 -3.84 -2.42 11.62
N ALA A 169 -4.26 -1.17 11.47
CA ALA A 169 -4.86 -0.65 10.24
C ALA A 169 -3.96 -0.84 9.02
N THR A 170 -2.64 -0.70 9.18
CA THR A 170 -1.67 -0.98 8.10
C THR A 170 -1.61 -2.47 7.75
N ARG A 171 -1.68 -3.37 8.74
CA ARG A 171 -1.76 -4.82 8.49
C ARG A 171 -3.06 -5.20 7.79
N ASP A 172 -4.17 -4.61 8.21
CA ASP A 172 -5.49 -4.85 7.62
C ASP A 172 -5.52 -4.39 6.17
N ALA A 173 -4.90 -3.25 5.85
CA ALA A 173 -4.74 -2.79 4.48
C ALA A 173 -3.92 -3.79 3.63
N GLY A 174 -2.83 -4.33 4.19
CA GLY A 174 -2.04 -5.39 3.53
C GLY A 174 -2.86 -6.66 3.29
N LYS A 175 -3.62 -7.11 4.28
CA LYS A 175 -4.51 -8.27 4.15
C LYS A 175 -5.58 -8.05 3.08
N LEU A 176 -6.20 -6.88 3.06
CA LEU A 176 -7.21 -6.51 2.07
C LEU A 176 -6.62 -6.41 0.65
N ALA A 177 -5.35 -6.02 0.54
CA ALA A 177 -4.59 -6.05 -0.71
C ALA A 177 -4.16 -7.47 -1.14
N GLY A 178 -4.51 -8.51 -0.37
CA GLY A 178 -4.14 -9.90 -0.61
C GLY A 178 -2.68 -10.20 -0.30
N LEU A 179 -2.12 -9.55 0.71
CA LEU A 179 -0.77 -9.81 1.24
C LEU A 179 -0.88 -10.37 2.67
N GLU A 180 -0.18 -11.48 2.92
CA GLU A 180 0.16 -11.91 4.28
C GLU A 180 1.25 -10.98 4.84
N VAL A 181 0.89 -10.15 5.81
CA VAL A 181 1.81 -9.19 6.41
C VAL A 181 2.63 -9.85 7.51
N LEU A 182 3.82 -10.32 7.13
CA LEU A 182 4.75 -11.04 8.02
C LEU A 182 5.29 -10.16 9.14
N ARG A 183 5.56 -8.88 8.82
CA ARG A 183 6.10 -7.93 9.78
C ARG A 183 5.70 -6.51 9.42
N ILE A 184 5.43 -5.72 10.46
CA ILE A 184 5.42 -4.26 10.37
C ILE A 184 6.73 -3.77 10.94
N VAL A 185 7.48 -2.99 10.16
CA VAL A 185 8.81 -2.48 10.54
C VAL A 185 8.75 -0.96 10.62
N ASN A 186 9.47 -0.37 11.57
CA ASN A 186 9.57 1.07 11.65
C ASN A 186 10.41 1.59 10.49
N GLU A 187 9.94 2.63 9.80
CA GLU A 187 10.65 3.32 8.71
C GLU A 187 12.13 3.63 9.04
N PRO A 188 12.48 4.27 10.17
CA PRO A 188 13.89 4.54 10.49
C PRO A 188 14.71 3.27 10.74
N THR A 189 14.07 2.19 11.21
CA THR A 189 14.74 0.89 11.36
C THR A 189 14.98 0.24 10.01
N ALA A 190 14.02 0.31 9.09
CA ALA A 190 14.18 -0.19 7.72
C ALA A 190 15.28 0.55 6.97
N ALA A 191 15.40 1.87 7.17
CA ALA A 191 16.45 2.69 6.56
C ALA A 191 17.85 2.44 7.13
N ALA A 192 17.95 1.91 8.35
CA ALA A 192 19.24 1.60 9.01
C ALA A 192 19.79 0.23 8.64
N LEU A 193 18.97 -0.65 8.05
CA LEU A 193 19.34 -1.98 7.56
C LEU A 193 19.87 -1.90 6.12
#